data_AF-A0A2N9HFK9-F1
#
_entry.id   AF-A0A2N9HFK9-F1
#
_cell.length_a   1.000
_cell.length_b   1.000
_cell.length_c   1.000
_cell.angle_alpha   90.00
_cell.angle_beta   90.00
_cell.angle_gamma   90.00
#
_symmetry.space_group_name_H-M   'P 1'
#
loop_
_entity.id
_entity.type
_entity.pdbx_description
1 polymer ?
#
loop_
_entity_poly.entity_id
_entity_poly.type
_entity_poly.pdbx_seq_one_letter_code
_entity_poly.pdbx_strand_id
1 'polypeptide(L)'
;MGMKQAIKSIDAFPRAEDHLLNKTQSGALVSVVGLVIMVILFLHELRYYLTTYTVHQMSVDLKRGETLPIHINMTFPSLPCDVLSVDAIDMSGKHEVDLDTNIWKIGLNSHGHIIGTDYVSDLVEKEHKHDEHEDSDQKLHGFDQEAEKMIKKVKQALAHGEGCRVYGTLDVQRVAGNFHISVHGLNIYVAQMVSAH
;
A
#
# COMPACT_ATOMS: atom_id res chain seq x y z
N MET A 1 -27.05 -44.89 -28.33
CA MET A 1 -26.21 -46.10 -28.26
C MET A 1 -24.80 -45.65 -27.94
N GLY A 2 -24.15 -46.07 -26.84
CA GLY A 2 -22.75 -45.67 -26.63
C GLY A 2 -22.15 -45.86 -25.22
N MET A 3 -22.89 -45.64 -24.12
CA MET A 3 -22.30 -45.78 -22.78
C MET A 3 -22.22 -47.24 -22.30
N LYS A 4 -23.20 -48.08 -22.64
CA LYS A 4 -23.23 -49.49 -22.20
C LYS A 4 -22.10 -50.34 -22.80
N GLN A 5 -21.62 -49.99 -23.99
CA GLN A 5 -20.48 -50.66 -24.64
C GLN A 5 -19.14 -50.17 -24.08
N ALA A 6 -19.01 -48.86 -23.81
CA ALA A 6 -17.79 -48.28 -23.22
C ALA A 6 -17.52 -48.79 -21.79
N ILE A 7 -18.56 -49.00 -20.99
CA ILE A 7 -18.40 -49.59 -19.64
C ILE A 7 -17.99 -51.08 -19.73
N LYS A 8 -18.41 -51.80 -20.78
CA LYS A 8 -18.07 -53.20 -20.98
C LYS A 8 -16.60 -53.42 -21.36
N SER A 9 -15.91 -52.39 -21.88
CA SER A 9 -14.50 -52.46 -22.28
C SER A 9 -13.49 -52.00 -21.22
N ILE A 10 -13.95 -51.50 -20.07
CA ILE A 10 -13.09 -51.03 -18.97
C ILE A 10 -12.85 -52.13 -17.91
N ASP A 11 -13.60 -53.24 -17.97
CA ASP A 11 -13.43 -54.36 -17.06
C ASP A 11 -12.32 -55.29 -17.58
N ALA A 12 -11.14 -55.24 -16.92
CA ALA A 12 -9.94 -55.97 -17.33
C ALA A 12 -9.95 -57.46 -16.91
N PHE A 13 -11.01 -57.94 -16.23
CA PHE A 13 -11.09 -59.31 -15.72
C PHE A 13 -12.22 -60.12 -16.38
N PRO A 14 -12.00 -61.42 -16.69
CA PRO A 14 -13.04 -62.28 -17.21
C PRO A 14 -14.14 -62.48 -16.16
N ARG A 15 -15.38 -62.17 -16.54
CA ARG A 15 -16.56 -62.31 -15.67
C ARG A 15 -16.78 -63.77 -15.30
N ALA A 16 -16.82 -64.07 -13.99
CA ALA A 16 -17.05 -65.43 -13.48
C ALA A 16 -18.42 -65.99 -13.89
N GLU A 17 -18.53 -67.31 -14.00
CA GLU A 17 -19.72 -68.02 -14.46
C GLU A 17 -20.89 -67.87 -13.47
N ASP A 18 -22.10 -67.60 -13.99
CA ASP A 18 -23.27 -67.21 -13.19
C ASP A 18 -23.75 -68.29 -12.21
N HIS A 19 -23.31 -69.56 -12.36
CA HIS A 19 -23.71 -70.69 -11.50
C HIS A 19 -22.89 -70.82 -10.20
N LEU A 20 -21.77 -70.10 -10.09
CA LEU A 20 -20.96 -69.99 -8.87
C LEU A 20 -21.18 -68.64 -8.15
N LEU A 21 -22.01 -67.77 -8.72
CA LEU A 21 -22.19 -66.39 -8.30
C LEU A 21 -23.61 -66.15 -7.77
N ASN A 22 -23.82 -66.41 -6.47
CA ASN A 22 -25.09 -66.07 -5.82
C ASN A 22 -25.19 -64.57 -5.56
N LYS A 23 -26.05 -63.89 -6.33
CA LYS A 23 -26.32 -62.45 -6.17
C LYS A 23 -27.11 -62.19 -4.89
N THR A 24 -26.42 -61.78 -3.82
CA THR A 24 -27.05 -61.37 -2.56
C THR A 24 -27.37 -59.87 -2.56
N GLN A 25 -28.58 -59.51 -2.15
CA GLN A 25 -29.03 -58.10 -2.09
C GLN A 25 -28.25 -57.31 -1.03
N SER A 26 -27.88 -57.96 0.07
CA SER A 26 -27.05 -57.37 1.14
C SER A 26 -25.62 -57.08 0.69
N GLY A 27 -25.01 -57.98 -0.10
CA GLY A 27 -23.67 -57.76 -0.67
C GLY A 27 -23.64 -56.55 -1.62
N ALA A 28 -24.65 -56.43 -2.48
CA ALA A 28 -24.80 -55.28 -3.38
C ALA A 28 -24.95 -53.96 -2.60
N LEU A 29 -25.75 -53.95 -1.53
CA LEU A 29 -25.91 -52.77 -0.67
C LEU A 29 -24.58 -52.34 -0.03
N VAL A 30 -23.83 -53.30 0.54
CA VAL A 30 -22.52 -53.03 1.16
C VAL A 30 -21.52 -52.49 0.14
N SER A 31 -21.49 -53.05 -1.08
CA SER A 31 -20.62 -52.54 -2.15
C SER A 31 -20.98 -51.12 -2.59
N VAL A 32 -22.28 -50.78 -2.67
CA VAL A 32 -22.72 -49.42 -3.00
C VAL A 32 -22.33 -48.43 -1.91
N VAL A 33 -22.56 -48.78 -0.64
CA VAL A 33 -22.17 -47.93 0.49
C VAL A 33 -20.65 -47.73 0.53
N GLY A 34 -19.86 -48.78 0.31
CA GLY A 34 -18.39 -48.69 0.25
C GLY A 34 -17.90 -47.77 -0.88
N LEU A 35 -18.49 -47.87 -2.08
CA LEU A 35 -18.14 -47.01 -3.21
C LEU A 35 -18.48 -45.54 -2.90
N VAL A 36 -19.65 -45.27 -2.31
CA VAL A 36 -20.05 -43.91 -1.92
C VAL A 36 -19.06 -43.30 -0.93
N ILE A 37 -18.65 -44.05 0.10
CA ILE A 37 -17.65 -43.58 1.08
C ILE A 37 -16.31 -43.32 0.39
N MET A 38 -15.84 -44.22 -0.48
CA MET A 38 -14.59 -44.05 -1.23
C MET A 38 -14.61 -42.77 -2.09
N VAL A 39 -15.73 -42.49 -2.77
CA VAL A 39 -15.87 -41.27 -3.59
C VAL A 39 -15.89 -40.01 -2.71
N ILE A 40 -16.59 -40.03 -1.57
CA ILE A 40 -16.64 -38.89 -0.64
C ILE A 40 -15.23 -38.56 -0.11
N LEU A 41 -14.49 -39.58 0.33
CA LEU A 41 -13.13 -39.41 0.82
C LEU A 41 -12.20 -38.87 -0.28
N PHE A 42 -12.29 -39.42 -1.49
CA PHE A 42 -11.51 -38.93 -2.63
C PHE A 42 -11.77 -37.45 -2.94
N LEU A 43 -13.05 -37.03 -2.96
CA LEU A 43 -13.40 -35.62 -3.20
C LEU A 43 -12.91 -34.70 -2.07
N HIS A 44 -12.93 -35.17 -0.83
CA HIS A 44 -12.43 -34.41 0.32
C HIS A 44 -10.91 -34.21 0.24
N GLU A 45 -10.16 -35.29 0.04
CA GLU A 45 -8.70 -35.24 -0.10
C GLU A 45 -8.27 -34.42 -1.31
N LEU A 46 -8.98 -34.55 -2.45
CA LEU A 46 -8.69 -33.77 -3.64
C LEU A 46 -8.91 -32.27 -3.40
N ARG A 47 -10.00 -31.89 -2.70
CA ARG A 47 -10.23 -30.50 -2.32
C ARG A 47 -9.15 -29.98 -1.37
N TYR A 48 -8.76 -30.79 -0.39
CA TYR A 48 -7.69 -30.43 0.55
C TYR A 48 -6.36 -30.23 -0.19
N TYR A 49 -6.01 -31.13 -1.10
CA TYR A 49 -4.80 -31.04 -1.92
C TYR A 49 -4.79 -29.80 -2.83
N LEU A 50 -5.93 -29.47 -3.44
CA LEU A 50 -6.06 -28.27 -4.29
C LEU A 50 -6.15 -26.97 -3.47
N THR A 51 -6.36 -27.05 -2.16
CA THR A 51 -6.36 -25.88 -1.29
C THR A 51 -4.92 -25.49 -0.96
N THR A 52 -4.46 -24.37 -1.50
CA THR A 52 -3.13 -23.84 -1.21
C THR A 52 -3.09 -23.20 0.18
N TYR A 53 -2.25 -23.70 1.07
CA TYR A 53 -1.95 -23.06 2.35
C TYR A 53 -0.64 -22.26 2.24
N THR A 54 -0.71 -20.95 2.41
CA THR A 54 0.47 -20.08 2.38
C THR A 54 1.19 -20.12 3.72
N VAL A 55 2.43 -20.62 3.75
CA VAL A 55 3.31 -20.55 4.93
C VAL A 55 4.31 -19.41 4.78
N HIS A 56 4.48 -18.60 5.83
CA HIS A 56 5.51 -17.58 5.87
C HIS A 56 6.85 -18.23 6.27
N GLN A 57 7.79 -18.32 5.32
CA GLN A 57 9.16 -18.77 5.60
C GLN A 57 10.10 -17.57 5.70
N MET A 58 10.98 -17.56 6.70
CA MET A 58 12.02 -16.55 6.85
C MET A 58 13.31 -17.08 6.22
N SER A 59 13.83 -16.38 5.22
CA SER A 59 15.12 -16.65 4.60
C SER A 59 16.10 -15.50 4.85
N VAL A 60 17.39 -15.82 4.93
CA VAL A 60 18.44 -14.79 5.04
C VAL A 60 18.56 -14.06 3.72
N ASP A 61 18.59 -12.74 3.76
CA ASP A 61 18.87 -11.93 2.58
C ASP A 61 20.39 -11.79 2.37
N LEU A 62 20.87 -12.21 1.20
CA LEU A 62 22.28 -12.17 0.82
C LEU A 62 22.63 -10.90 0.01
N LYS A 63 21.63 -10.12 -0.42
CA LYS A 63 21.83 -8.89 -1.20
C LYS A 63 22.16 -7.74 -0.25
N ARG A 64 23.44 -7.42 -0.11
CA ARG A 64 23.92 -6.24 0.62
C ARG A 64 24.05 -5.04 -0.32
N GLY A 65 23.55 -3.89 0.11
CA GLY A 65 23.85 -2.59 -0.50
C GLY A 65 22.91 -2.10 -1.60
N GLU A 66 21.77 -2.75 -1.84
CA GLU A 66 20.73 -2.21 -2.72
C GLU A 66 19.92 -1.12 -1.99
N THR A 67 19.52 -0.07 -2.71
CA THR A 67 18.53 0.90 -2.23
C THR A 67 17.14 0.25 -2.21
N LEU A 68 16.30 0.67 -1.27
CA LEU A 68 14.93 0.21 -1.15
C LEU A 68 13.98 1.31 -1.66
N PRO A 69 13.34 1.13 -2.82
CA PRO A 69 12.36 2.09 -3.31
C PRO A 69 11.04 1.96 -2.52
N ILE A 70 10.73 2.96 -1.71
CA ILE A 70 9.49 3.05 -0.94
C ILE A 70 8.47 3.85 -1.75
N HIS A 71 7.40 3.18 -2.19
CA HIS A 71 6.31 3.83 -2.90
C HIS A 71 5.26 4.34 -1.90
N ILE A 72 5.00 5.65 -1.91
CA ILE A 72 4.09 6.32 -0.98
C ILE A 72 2.92 6.87 -1.78
N ASN A 73 1.69 6.57 -1.32
CA ASN A 73 0.47 7.16 -1.85
C ASN A 73 -0.52 7.29 -0.69
N MET A 74 -0.48 8.43 0.00
CA MET A 74 -1.25 8.69 1.21
C MET A 74 -2.08 9.95 1.04
N THR A 75 -3.33 9.94 1.53
CA THR A 75 -4.26 11.07 1.42
C THR A 75 -4.71 11.53 2.80
N PHE A 76 -4.62 12.84 3.04
CA PHE A 76 -5.04 13.54 4.24
C PHE A 76 -6.26 14.41 3.92
N PRO A 77 -7.49 14.00 4.27
CA PRO A 77 -8.71 14.68 3.82
C PRO A 77 -9.02 16.01 4.52
N SER A 78 -8.31 16.34 5.60
CA SER A 78 -8.58 17.53 6.43
C SER A 78 -7.31 18.33 6.74
N LEU A 79 -6.25 18.14 5.96
CA LEU A 79 -4.98 18.85 6.10
C LEU A 79 -4.57 19.41 4.74
N PRO A 80 -4.39 20.74 4.59
CA PRO A 80 -3.89 21.34 3.36
C PRO A 80 -2.40 21.02 3.14
N CYS A 81 -1.95 21.00 1.89
CA CYS A 81 -0.56 20.63 1.56
C CYS A 81 0.49 21.61 2.11
N ASP A 82 0.15 22.89 2.29
CA ASP A 82 1.08 23.93 2.79
C ASP A 82 1.54 23.67 4.25
N VAL A 83 0.80 22.88 5.03
CA VAL A 83 1.15 22.60 6.44
C VAL A 83 1.78 21.24 6.66
N LEU A 84 1.69 20.36 5.65
CA LEU A 84 2.16 18.99 5.71
C LEU A 84 3.65 18.96 5.37
N SER A 85 4.47 18.47 6.29
CA SER A 85 5.89 18.20 6.08
C SER A 85 6.12 16.69 6.06
N VAL A 86 7.03 16.26 5.20
CA VAL A 86 7.40 14.86 5.07
C VAL A 86 8.91 14.82 5.27
N ASP A 87 9.38 14.09 6.28
CA ASP A 87 10.82 13.94 6.50
C ASP A 87 11.19 12.47 6.66
N ALA A 88 12.35 12.09 6.14
CA ALA A 88 12.91 10.76 6.27
C ALA A 88 14.28 10.84 6.98
N ILE A 89 14.46 10.04 8.03
CA ILE A 89 15.71 9.97 8.79
C ILE A 89 16.20 8.52 8.83
N ASP A 90 17.40 8.31 8.29
CA ASP A 90 18.15 7.06 8.40
C ASP A 90 18.92 7.01 9.75
N MET A 91 19.19 5.81 10.29
CA MET A 91 20.08 5.55 11.44
C MET A 91 21.45 6.23 11.33
N SER A 92 21.91 6.54 10.12
CA SER A 92 23.15 7.30 9.91
C SER A 92 23.03 8.80 10.27
N GLY A 93 21.84 9.27 10.68
CA GLY A 93 21.57 10.67 11.01
C GLY A 93 21.64 11.62 9.82
N LYS A 94 21.80 11.09 8.60
CA LYS A 94 21.67 11.86 7.37
C LYS A 94 20.18 12.16 7.20
N HIS A 95 19.79 13.40 7.47
CA HIS A 95 18.53 13.89 6.95
C HIS A 95 18.70 13.99 5.43
N GLU A 96 17.97 13.20 4.66
CA GLU A 96 17.65 13.62 3.30
C GLU A 96 16.60 14.73 3.44
N VAL A 97 17.09 15.94 3.70
CA VAL A 97 16.31 17.19 3.71
C VAL A 97 15.78 17.51 2.30
N ASP A 98 16.28 16.82 1.29
CA ASP A 98 16.03 17.05 -0.13
C ASP A 98 15.28 15.84 -0.71
N LEU A 99 14.01 15.70 -0.33
CA LEU A 99 13.04 14.76 -0.94
C LEU A 99 12.58 15.25 -2.33
N ASP A 100 13.39 16.10 -2.97
CA ASP A 100 12.95 17.09 -3.95
C ASP A 100 12.64 16.55 -5.35
N THR A 101 13.01 15.30 -5.65
CA THR A 101 12.89 14.82 -7.04
C THR A 101 11.72 13.89 -7.30
N ASN A 102 11.11 13.26 -6.29
CA ASN A 102 10.14 12.19 -6.52
C ASN A 102 8.89 12.19 -5.62
N ILE A 103 8.78 13.10 -4.64
CA ILE A 103 7.58 13.23 -3.79
C ILE A 103 6.81 14.48 -4.18
N TRP A 104 5.51 14.31 -4.36
CA TRP A 104 4.62 15.33 -4.87
C TRP A 104 3.42 15.48 -3.94
N LYS A 105 3.06 16.72 -3.64
CA LYS A 105 1.88 17.08 -2.85
C LYS A 105 0.80 17.66 -3.77
N ILE A 106 -0.39 17.07 -3.77
CA ILE A 106 -1.54 17.54 -4.54
C ILE A 106 -2.64 17.98 -3.59
N GLY A 107 -3.12 19.23 -3.76
CA GLY A 107 -4.29 19.74 -3.05
C GLY A 107 -5.57 19.02 -3.46
N LEU A 108 -6.44 18.73 -2.50
CA LEU A 108 -7.72 18.05 -2.70
C LEU A 108 -8.88 18.89 -2.16
N ASN A 109 -10.04 18.75 -2.79
CA ASN A 109 -11.34 19.20 -2.33
C ASN A 109 -11.84 18.30 -1.19
N SER A 110 -12.76 18.79 -0.37
CA SER A 110 -13.60 17.99 0.55
C SER A 110 -14.18 16.71 -0.08
N HIS A 111 -14.45 16.71 -1.39
CA HIS A 111 -14.93 15.55 -2.16
C HIS A 111 -13.80 14.64 -2.70
N GLY A 112 -12.55 14.85 -2.30
CA GLY A 112 -11.38 14.07 -2.74
C GLY A 112 -10.94 14.31 -4.19
N HIS A 113 -11.43 15.37 -4.83
CA HIS A 113 -11.02 15.75 -6.18
C HIS A 113 -9.82 16.69 -6.16
N ILE A 114 -8.91 16.57 -7.12
CA ILE A 114 -7.72 17.42 -7.21
C ILE A 114 -8.09 18.89 -7.43
N ILE A 115 -7.61 19.78 -6.57
CA ILE A 115 -7.73 21.23 -6.69
C ILE A 115 -6.40 21.76 -7.24
N GLY A 116 -6.35 22.03 -8.54
CA GLY A 116 -5.19 22.61 -9.21
C GLY A 116 -4.12 21.61 -9.65
N THR A 117 -3.24 22.06 -10.54
CA THR A 117 -2.07 21.34 -11.07
C THR A 117 -0.76 21.80 -10.44
N ASP A 118 -0.84 22.68 -9.44
CA ASP A 118 0.35 23.23 -8.77
C ASP A 118 0.89 22.18 -7.81
N TYR A 119 1.89 21.46 -8.29
CA TYR A 119 2.73 20.61 -7.49
C TYR A 119 3.48 21.49 -6.48
N VAL A 120 3.12 21.36 -5.20
CA VAL A 120 3.88 22.01 -4.13
C VAL A 120 5.11 21.14 -3.85
N SER A 121 6.17 21.37 -4.63
CA SER A 121 7.53 20.94 -4.29
C SER A 121 8.03 21.91 -3.22
N ASP A 122 8.45 21.40 -2.05
CA ASP A 122 8.80 22.27 -0.91
C ASP A 122 9.99 23.19 -1.21
N LEU A 123 10.82 22.93 -2.23
CA LEU A 123 11.97 23.76 -2.55
C LEU A 123 12.19 23.87 -4.07
N VAL A 124 11.59 24.88 -4.72
CA VAL A 124 12.38 25.59 -5.74
C VAL A 124 13.41 26.36 -4.96
N GLU A 125 14.56 25.72 -4.70
CA GLU A 125 15.74 26.38 -4.18
C GLU A 125 16.02 27.55 -5.12
N LYS A 126 15.69 28.78 -4.69
CA LYS A 126 16.17 29.98 -5.38
C LYS A 126 17.68 29.87 -5.31
N GLU A 127 18.31 29.56 -6.43
CA GLU A 127 19.76 29.52 -6.55
C GLU A 127 20.38 30.69 -5.79
N HIS A 128 21.06 30.36 -4.69
CA HIS A 128 21.89 31.30 -3.97
C HIS A 128 23.09 31.62 -4.86
N LYS A 129 22.95 32.62 -5.74
CA LYS A 129 24.11 33.30 -6.31
C LYS A 129 24.86 33.98 -5.17
N HIS A 130 26.00 33.40 -4.83
CA HIS A 130 27.04 34.06 -4.06
C HIS A 130 27.60 35.21 -4.92
N ASP A 131 27.10 36.42 -4.70
CA ASP A 131 27.84 37.63 -5.03
C ASP A 131 28.24 38.28 -3.69
N GLU A 132 29.55 38.28 -3.45
CA GLU A 132 30.19 39.00 -2.34
C GLU A 132 30.06 40.52 -2.57
N HIS A 133 29.50 41.23 -1.60
CA HIS A 133 30.09 42.41 -0.91
C HIS A 133 29.03 43.39 -0.35
N GLU A 134 29.23 43.69 0.94
CA GLU A 134 29.00 44.96 1.66
C GLU A 134 27.59 45.44 2.04
N ASP A 135 27.38 45.35 3.36
CA ASP A 135 26.84 46.36 4.30
C ASP A 135 25.32 46.57 4.47
N SER A 136 24.99 46.70 5.76
CA SER A 136 23.87 47.39 6.42
C SER A 136 22.47 46.77 6.42
N ASP A 137 22.15 46.18 7.58
CA ASP A 137 20.94 46.47 8.39
C ASP A 137 19.70 46.98 7.64
N GLN A 138 18.96 46.08 6.96
CA GLN A 138 17.51 46.27 6.71
C GLN A 138 16.81 45.04 6.07
N LYS A 139 16.60 43.94 6.81
CA LYS A 139 15.58 42.93 6.45
C LYS A 139 14.91 42.31 7.68
N LEU A 140 14.25 43.15 8.48
CA LEU A 140 13.41 42.68 9.60
C LEU A 140 11.89 42.81 9.32
N HIS A 141 11.46 43.50 8.25
CA HIS A 141 10.03 43.76 7.99
C HIS A 141 9.41 42.94 6.84
N GLY A 142 10.17 42.06 6.18
CA GLY A 142 9.68 41.26 5.05
C GLY A 142 9.15 39.87 5.42
N PHE A 143 9.60 39.31 6.55
CA PHE A 143 9.20 37.96 6.98
C PHE A 143 7.74 37.89 7.44
N ASP A 144 7.23 38.96 8.05
CA ASP A 144 5.90 38.97 8.65
C ASP A 144 4.77 38.97 7.60
N GLN A 145 4.92 39.71 6.50
CA GLN A 145 3.88 39.80 5.46
C GLN A 145 3.68 38.50 4.69
N GLU A 146 4.76 37.76 4.43
CA GLU A 146 4.69 36.48 3.73
C GLU A 146 4.11 35.38 4.62
N ALA A 147 4.47 35.39 5.91
CA ALA A 147 3.84 34.55 6.92
C ALA A 147 2.34 34.84 7.04
N GLU A 148 1.92 36.10 7.17
CA GLU A 148 0.49 36.47 7.24
C GLU A 148 -0.32 36.02 6.02
N LYS A 149 0.28 36.11 4.82
CA LYS A 149 -0.36 35.63 3.58
C LYS A 149 -0.53 34.12 3.58
N MET A 150 0.48 33.36 4.01
CA MET A 150 0.39 31.91 4.15
C MET A 150 -0.65 31.51 5.20
N ILE A 151 -0.67 32.18 6.35
CA ILE A 151 -1.65 31.97 7.43
C ILE A 151 -3.08 32.12 6.91
N LYS A 152 -3.33 33.19 6.13
CA LYS A 152 -4.66 33.44 5.54
C LYS A 152 -5.05 32.36 4.53
N LYS A 153 -4.12 31.91 3.70
CA LYS A 153 -4.33 30.82 2.72
C LYS A 153 -4.69 29.52 3.42
N VAL A 154 -3.94 29.13 4.45
CA VAL A 154 -4.18 27.92 5.24
C VAL A 154 -5.55 27.96 5.94
N LYS A 155 -5.91 29.10 6.54
CA LYS A 155 -7.23 29.27 7.18
C LYS A 155 -8.38 29.10 6.18
N GLN A 156 -8.23 29.63 4.96
CA GLN A 156 -9.21 29.47 3.90
C GLN A 156 -9.29 28.01 3.44
N ALA A 157 -8.16 27.36 3.20
CA ALA A 157 -8.10 25.96 2.79
C ALA A 157 -8.79 25.04 3.81
N LEU A 158 -8.52 25.25 5.11
CA LEU A 158 -9.14 24.48 6.18
C LEU A 158 -10.66 24.71 6.27
N ALA A 159 -11.12 25.95 6.10
CA ALA A 159 -12.54 26.28 6.11
C ALA A 159 -13.32 25.66 4.92
N HIS A 160 -12.68 25.48 3.77
CA HIS A 160 -13.25 24.79 2.61
C HIS A 160 -13.13 23.27 2.68
N GLY A 161 -12.52 22.72 3.74
CA GLY A 161 -12.30 21.29 3.89
C GLY A 161 -11.31 20.75 2.86
N GLU A 162 -10.27 21.51 2.54
CA GLU A 162 -9.21 21.05 1.64
C GLU A 162 -8.34 19.97 2.29
N GLY A 163 -7.96 18.99 1.49
CA GLY A 163 -7.06 17.91 1.85
C GLY A 163 -5.78 17.93 1.04
N CYS A 164 -4.88 16.99 1.32
CA CYS A 164 -3.63 16.83 0.60
C CYS A 164 -3.37 15.36 0.29
N ARG A 165 -2.95 15.06 -0.93
CA ARG A 165 -2.44 13.76 -1.32
C ARG A 165 -0.94 13.84 -1.54
N VAL A 166 -0.20 13.03 -0.78
CA VAL A 166 1.24 12.82 -0.96
C VAL A 166 1.43 11.57 -1.79
N TYR A 167 2.08 11.72 -2.93
CA TYR A 167 2.41 10.58 -3.79
C TYR A 167 3.85 10.67 -4.27
N GLY A 168 4.54 9.54 -4.36
CA GLY A 168 5.93 9.54 -4.80
C GLY A 168 6.67 8.25 -4.50
N THR A 169 7.95 8.27 -4.86
CA THR A 169 8.89 7.20 -4.54
C THR A 169 10.07 7.76 -3.78
N LEU A 170 10.46 7.09 -2.71
CA LEU A 170 11.62 7.43 -1.90
C LEU A 170 12.66 6.32 -2.00
N ASP A 171 13.85 6.65 -2.50
CA ASP A 171 14.95 5.70 -2.63
C ASP A 171 15.86 5.77 -1.41
N VAL A 172 15.55 5.01 -0.36
CA VAL A 172 16.36 4.97 0.88
C VAL A 172 17.41 3.87 0.85
N GLN A 173 18.43 4.00 1.70
CA GLN A 173 19.30 2.88 2.02
C GLN A 173 18.54 1.80 2.78
N ARG A 174 18.85 0.54 2.49
CA ARG A 174 18.21 -0.61 3.14
C ARG A 174 18.80 -0.86 4.53
N VAL A 175 18.46 0.02 5.45
CA VAL A 175 18.86 0.01 6.87
C VAL A 175 17.65 0.34 7.73
N ALA A 176 17.74 0.10 9.03
CA ALA A 176 16.69 0.57 9.92
C ALA A 176 16.66 2.11 9.91
N GLY A 177 15.47 2.68 9.86
CA GLY A 177 15.25 4.12 9.76
C GLY A 177 13.80 4.42 10.08
N ASN A 178 13.49 5.70 10.25
CA ASN A 178 12.14 6.17 10.51
C ASN A 178 11.76 7.22 9.46
N PHE A 179 10.56 7.08 8.96
CA PHE A 179 9.90 8.07 8.15
C PHE A 179 8.75 8.65 8.96
N HIS A 180 8.67 9.98 9.03
CA HIS A 180 7.59 10.65 9.74
C HIS A 180 6.95 11.71 8.86
N ILE A 181 5.64 11.81 8.99
CA ILE A 181 4.85 12.86 8.39
C ILE A 181 4.42 13.77 9.54
N SER A 182 4.83 15.02 9.46
CA SER A 182 4.61 16.00 10.52
C SER A 182 3.86 17.22 9.98
N VAL A 183 3.34 18.03 10.89
CA VAL A 183 2.79 19.34 10.54
C VAL A 183 3.82 20.38 10.97
N HIS A 184 4.23 21.26 10.06
CA HIS A 184 5.25 22.26 10.36
C HIS A 184 4.76 23.19 11.50
N GLY A 185 5.61 23.42 12.51
CA GLY A 185 5.24 24.14 13.75
C GLY A 185 4.76 25.58 13.54
N LEU A 186 5.30 26.30 12.55
CA LEU A 186 4.83 27.64 12.17
C LEU A 186 3.34 27.64 11.77
N ASN A 187 2.86 26.52 11.21
CA ASN A 187 1.50 26.34 10.72
C ASN A 187 0.58 25.61 11.71
N ILE A 188 1.11 24.89 12.70
CA ILE A 188 0.30 24.27 13.76
C ILE A 188 -0.30 25.32 14.71
N TYR A 189 0.44 26.41 14.95
CA TYR A 189 -0.04 27.55 15.72
C TYR A 189 -1.25 28.22 15.03
N VAL A 190 -1.23 28.24 13.69
CA VAL A 190 -2.35 28.71 12.85
C VAL A 190 -3.55 27.77 12.94
N ALA A 191 -3.32 26.46 12.83
CA ALA A 191 -4.38 25.46 12.94
C ALA A 191 -5.07 25.50 14.32
N GLN A 192 -4.30 25.68 15.40
CA GLN A 192 -4.85 25.85 16.76
C GLN A 192 -5.64 27.15 16.92
N MET A 193 -5.18 28.27 16.36
CA MET A 193 -5.93 29.53 16.41
C MET A 193 -7.24 29.49 15.61
N VAL A 194 -7.32 28.68 14.55
CA VAL A 194 -8.54 28.55 13.73
C VAL A 194 -9.55 27.60 14.35
N SER A 195 -9.11 26.58 15.08
CA SER A 195 -10.01 25.60 15.73
C SER A 195 -10.62 26.08 17.05
N ALA A 196 -10.15 27.21 17.61
CA ALA A 196 -10.60 27.75 18.89
C ALA A 196 -11.81 28.71 18.79
N HIS A 197 -12.41 28.86 17.59
CA HIS A 197 -13.54 29.75 17.33
C HIS A 197 -14.65 29.07 16.55
#